data_AF-A0A7Y4S9A8-F1
#
_entry.id   AF-A0A7Y4S9A8-F1
#
_cell.length_a   1.000
_cell.length_b   1.000
_cell.length_c   1.000
_cell.angle_alpha   90.00
_cell.angle_beta   90.00
_cell.angle_gamma   90.00
#
_symmetry.space_group_name_H-M   'P 1'
#
loop_
_entity.id
_entity.type
_entity.pdbx_description
1 polymer ?
#
loop_
_entity_poly.entity_id
_entity_poly.type
_entity_poly.pdbx_seq_one_letter_code
_entity_poly.pdbx_strand_id
1 'polypeptide(L)' 'MGKQFVVGQAVLPSQTECKVFYNKVMNVVEIEIGGTSLKFQANSFFIMHEMLRKAAARIVMQS' A
#
# COMPACT_ATOMS: atom_id res chain seq x y z
N MET A 1 -4.27 -14.14 17.96
CA MET A 1 -4.19 -13.73 16.54
C MET A 1 -4.37 -12.22 16.47
N GLY A 2 -3.32 -11.50 16.08
CA GLY A 2 -3.33 -10.02 16.05
C GLY A 2 -4.29 -9.49 15.00
N LYS A 3 -5.08 -8.47 15.35
CA LYS A 3 -6.07 -7.88 14.44
C LYS A 3 -5.36 -7.25 13.23
N GLN A 4 -5.58 -7.83 12.05
CA GLN A 4 -5.20 -7.27 10.75
C GLN A 4 -6.40 -6.54 10.18
N PHE A 5 -6.21 -5.31 9.73
CA PHE A 5 -7.29 -4.48 9.19
C PHE A 5 -6.96 -4.04 7.77
N VAL A 6 -7.97 -3.99 6.90
CA VAL A 6 -7.85 -3.32 5.59
C VAL A 6 -7.86 -1.82 5.86
N VAL A 7 -6.79 -1.14 5.44
CA VAL A 7 -6.64 0.32 5.59
C VAL A 7 -6.75 1.06 4.27
N GLY A 8 -6.73 0.34 3.15
CA GLY A 8 -6.93 0.89 1.82
C GLY A 8 -7.21 -0.20 0.81
N GLN A 9 -7.99 0.12 -0.22
CA GLN A 9 -8.33 -0.78 -1.31
C GLN A 9 -8.54 0.03 -2.59
N ALA A 10 -8.06 -0.48 -3.71
CA ALA A 10 -8.26 0.11 -5.02
C ALA A 10 -8.33 -0.99 -6.09
N VAL A 11 -9.08 -0.74 -7.16
CA VAL A 11 -9.03 -1.56 -8.38
C VAL A 11 -8.15 -0.84 -9.38
N LEU A 12 -7.08 -1.51 -9.83
CA LEU A 12 -6.16 -0.97 -10.82
C LEU A 12 -6.78 -1.03 -12.22
N PRO A 13 -6.30 -0.24 -13.21
CA PRO A 13 -6.81 -0.26 -14.58
C PRO A 13 -6.78 -1.63 -15.25
N SER A 14 -5.89 -2.52 -14.81
CA SER A 14 -5.82 -3.93 -15.22
C SER A 14 -6.92 -4.82 -14.61
N GLN A 15 -7.92 -4.25 -13.93
CA GLN A 15 -8.92 -4.93 -13.10
C GLN A 15 -8.33 -5.73 -11.93
N THR A 16 -7.03 -5.53 -11.65
CA THR A 16 -6.37 -6.18 -10.52
C THR A 16 -6.72 -5.46 -9.23
N GLU A 17 -7.15 -6.22 -8.23
CA GLU A 17 -7.42 -5.68 -6.91
C GLU A 17 -6.11 -5.42 -6.16
N CYS A 18 -6.01 -4.24 -5.56
CA CYS A 18 -4.94 -3.84 -4.67
C CYS A 18 -5.51 -3.64 -3.26
N LYS A 19 -4.99 -4.36 -2.27
CA LYS A 19 -5.38 -4.25 -0.86
C LYS A 19 -4.19 -3.86 -0.02
N VAL A 20 -4.41 -2.94 0.92
CA VAL A 20 -3.42 -2.54 1.91
C VAL A 20 -3.93 -2.97 3.28
N PHE A 21 -3.16 -3.80 3.95
CA PHE A 21 -3.44 -4.30 5.29
C PHE A 21 -2.47 -3.72 6.29
N TYR A 22 -2.96 -3.37 7.48
CA TYR A 22 -2.12 -3.01 8.60
C TYR A 22 -2.29 -4.03 9.73
N ASN A 23 -1.17 -4.63 10.15
CA ASN A 23 -1.09 -5.48 11.32
C ASN A 23 -0.51 -4.67 12.48
N LYS A 24 -1.37 -4.30 13.43
CA LYS A 24 -0.99 -3.49 14.59
C LYS A 24 -0.05 -4.21 15.55
N VAL A 25 -0.14 -5.54 15.66
CA VAL A 25 0.69 -6.32 16.59
C VAL A 25 2.13 -6.41 16.11
N MET A 26 2.30 -6.62 14.81
CA MET A 26 3.63 -6.69 14.19
C MET A 26 4.16 -5.33 13.75
N ASN A 27 3.32 -4.29 13.77
CA ASN A 27 3.60 -2.97 13.22
C ASN A 27 4.08 -3.03 11.75
N VAL A 28 3.38 -3.84 10.95
CA VAL A 28 3.71 -4.12 9.54
C VAL A 28 2.52 -3.75 8.65
N VAL A 29 2.84 -3.20 7.48
CA VAL A 29 1.90 -2.97 6.39
C VAL A 29 2.17 -3.99 5.29
N GLU A 30 1.11 -4.63 4.80
CA GLU A 30 1.16 -5.56 3.68
C GLU A 30 0.34 -5.00 2.52
N ILE A 31 0.94 -4.98 1.33
CA ILE A 31 0.28 -4.60 0.08
C ILE A 31 0.12 -5.86 -0.74
N GLU A 32 -1.11 -6.21 -1.10
CA GLU A 32 -1.42 -7.36 -1.96
C GLU A 32 -1.94 -6.86 -3.30
N ILE A 33 -1.30 -7.29 -4.39
CA ILE A 33 -1.66 -6.96 -5.78
C ILE A 33 -1.57 -8.24 -6.60
N GLY A 34 -2.70 -8.69 -7.16
CA GLY A 34 -2.72 -9.81 -8.10
C GLY A 34 -2.07 -11.10 -7.57
N GLY A 35 -2.24 -11.38 -6.27
CA GLY A 35 -1.64 -12.55 -5.61
C GLY A 35 -0.18 -12.40 -5.19
N THR A 36 0.48 -11.28 -5.52
CA THR A 36 1.79 -10.93 -4.98
C THR A 36 1.61 -10.07 -3.73
N SER A 37 2.38 -10.33 -2.67
CA SER A 37 2.38 -9.49 -1.48
C SER A 37 3.74 -8.90 -1.15
N LEU A 38 3.72 -7.62 -0.74
CA LEU A 38 4.89 -6.86 -0.29
C LEU A 38 4.67 -6.46 1.16
N LYS A 39 5.65 -6.71 2.02
CA LYS A 39 5.58 -6.40 3.46
C LYS A 39 6.59 -5.35 3.84
N PHE A 40 6.13 -4.35 4.59
CA PHE A 40 6.94 -3.23 5.05
C PHE A 40 6.72 -3.01 6.54
N GLN A 41 7.77 -2.63 7.26
CA GLN A 41 7.56 -2.05 8.58
C GLN A 41 6.77 -0.75 8.44
N ALA A 42 5.83 -0.47 9.35
CA ALA A 42 4.90 0.66 9.21
C ALA A 42 5.61 2.02 9.15
N ASN A 43 6.72 2.18 9.87
CA ASN A 43 7.59 3.36 9.80
C ASN A 43 8.17 3.58 8.39
N SER A 44 8.54 2.50 7.71
CA SER A 44 9.08 2.51 6.35
C SER A 44 7.98 2.71 5.33
N PHE A 45 6.80 2.13 5.57
CA PHE A 45 5.62 2.31 4.74
C PHE A 45 5.17 3.77 4.68
N PHE A 46 5.13 4.48 5.81
CA PHE A 46 4.74 5.89 5.82
C PHE A 46 5.64 6.76 4.92
N ILE A 47 6.96 6.56 5.03
CA ILE A 47 7.94 7.26 4.19
C ILE A 47 7.73 6.89 2.71
N MET A 48 7.56 5.60 2.43
CA MET A 48 7.36 5.11 1.07
C MET A 48 6.07 5.62 0.44
N HIS A 49 4.97 5.64 1.19
CA HIS A 49 3.68 6.15 0.76
C HIS A 49 3.77 7.63 0.37
N GLU A 50 4.47 8.44 1.17
CA GLU A 50 4.67 9.85 0.86
C GLU A 50 5.55 10.06 -0.38
N MET A 51 6.61 9.26 -0.56
CA MET A 51 7.42 9.31 -1.78
C MET A 51 6.63 8.91 -3.03
N LEU A 52 5.83 7.85 -2.94
CA LEU A 52 4.97 7.38 -4.02
C LEU A 52 3.89 8.41 -4.37
N ARG A 53 3.25 9.04 -3.37
CA ARG A 53 2.28 10.12 -3.57
C ARG A 53 2.91 11.29 -4.33
N LYS A 54 4.12 11.72 -3.94
CA LYS A 54 4.86 12.79 -4.64
C LYS A 54 5.22 12.39 -6.07
N ALA A 55 5.67 11.16 -6.29
CA ALA A 55 6.01 10.66 -7.62
C ALA A 55 4.77 10.63 -8.54
N ALA A 56 3.65 10.09 -8.05
CA ALA A 56 2.40 10.05 -8.80
C ALA A 56 1.89 11.45 -9.16
N ALA A 57 1.93 12.40 -8.22
CA ALA A 57 1.56 13.79 -8.50
C ALA A 57 2.43 14.43 -9.59
N ARG A 58 3.75 14.16 -9.59
CA ARG A 58 4.66 14.65 -10.64
C ARG A 58 4.33 14.06 -12.00
N ILE A 59 4.00 12.76 -12.08
CA ILE A 59 3.63 12.11 -13.34
C ILE A 59 2.37 12.76 -13.92
N VAL A 60 1.34 12.99 -13.10
CA VAL A 60 0.07 13.60 -13.54
C VAL A 60 0.25 15.05 -14.01
N MET A 61 1.15 15.82 -13.39
CA MET A 61 1.42 17.20 -13.82
C MET A 61 2.24 17.29 -15.11
N GLN A 62 2.91 16.22 -15.51
CA GLN A 62 3.71 16.16 -16.75
C GLN A 62 2.94 15.56 -17.94
N SER A 63 1.70 15.11 -17.72
CA SER A 63 0.78 14.56 -18.72
C SER A 63 -0.27 15.54 -19.19
#